data_AF-A0A397YIC6-F1
#
_entry.id   AF-A0A397YIC6-F1
#
_cell.length_a   1.000
_cell.length_b   1.000
_cell.length_c   1.000
_cell.angle_alpha   90.00
_cell.angle_beta   90.00
_cell.angle_gamma   90.00
#
_symmetry.space_group_name_H-M   'P 1'
#
loop_
_entity.id
_entity.type
_entity.pdbx_description
1 polymer ?
#
loop_
_entity_poly.entity_id
_entity_poly.type
_entity_poly.pdbx_seq_one_letter_code
_entity_poly.pdbx_strand_id
1 'polypeptide(L)'
;MGFAFGKMEQQQGPSLRSLTSLILLFVLLLRAAGNPEGDALYELKKSLVDDPNSVLQSWDATLVSPCTWFHITCNSENSVIRVDLGNANLSGQLVPQLRHLPSLQYLELYSNNITGEIPEELGDLAELVSLDLYMNKISGPIPSSLGKLEKLKFLRLNNNKLSGEIPRSLTNVSLQVLDIANNGLSGDIPVNGSFTLFTPISFANNSLRPLPDPPSTSNSPPQPPPGKKTTTAIAIGAAAGAAILCAGPAIALAWWLRSKAQDRFVDVPGEEDPEVHLGQLRRFSLRELLVATDNFSNKNVLGRGGFGKVYKGRLANGKLVAVKRLKEERTMGGELQFQTEVEIISLAVHRNLLRLHGFCMTPTERLLVYPYMCNGSVASCLRESHEGNPALDWPKRKHIALGAARGLAYLHDHCDQKIIHRDVKAANILLDENFEAVVGDFGLAKLMNYNESHVTTAVRGTIGHIAPEYLSTGKSSEKTDVFGYGVMLLELITGQKAFDLARLANDDDIMLLDWVKEVLKEKKLESLVDAGLEGKYVDKEVEQLIQMALLCTQSSSLERPNMSEVVRMLEGDGLAEKWEEWEKEEMLTDDFNYPHADINWLIPESLSHIENDYPSGPR
;
A
#
# COMPACT_ATOMS: atom_id res chain seq x y z
N MET A 1 -17.79 95.55 25.31
CA MET A 1 -16.65 94.98 26.06
C MET A 1 -16.64 93.47 25.84
N GLY A 2 -15.52 92.93 25.38
CA GLY A 2 -15.03 91.59 25.74
C GLY A 2 -15.79 90.36 25.27
N PHE A 3 -15.32 89.77 24.17
CA PHE A 3 -15.53 88.39 23.75
C PHE A 3 -14.98 87.37 24.77
N ALA A 4 -15.65 86.22 24.92
CA ALA A 4 -15.08 84.88 24.75
C ALA A 4 -16.13 83.84 25.15
N PHE A 5 -16.46 82.87 24.29
CA PHE A 5 -16.43 81.45 24.60
C PHE A 5 -16.75 80.61 23.35
N GLY A 6 -15.81 79.73 22.99
CA GLY A 6 -16.05 78.42 22.38
C GLY A 6 -16.36 78.36 20.87
N LYS A 7 -15.32 78.29 20.03
CA LYS A 7 -15.42 77.64 18.72
C LYS A 7 -15.65 76.14 18.93
N MET A 8 -16.73 75.60 18.38
CA MET A 8 -16.85 74.16 18.12
C MET A 8 -15.94 73.83 16.93
N GLU A 9 -14.94 72.98 17.15
CA GLU A 9 -14.20 72.30 16.09
C GLU A 9 -15.18 71.41 15.31
N GLN A 10 -15.42 71.75 14.04
CA GLN A 10 -15.96 70.81 13.08
C GLN A 10 -14.94 69.70 12.87
N GLN A 11 -15.18 68.52 13.44
CA GLN A 11 -14.51 67.30 13.02
C GLN A 11 -14.88 67.04 11.56
N GLN A 12 -13.95 67.34 10.67
CA GLN A 12 -14.01 67.04 9.26
C GLN A 12 -13.91 65.51 9.12
N GLY A 13 -15.03 64.85 8.80
CA GLY A 13 -15.06 63.41 8.52
C GLY A 13 -14.04 63.04 7.44
N PRO A 14 -13.47 61.83 7.47
CA PRO A 14 -12.38 61.44 6.59
C PRO A 14 -12.80 61.62 5.13
N SER A 15 -11.98 62.34 4.35
CA SER A 15 -12.25 62.54 2.92
C SER A 15 -12.40 61.19 2.21
N LEU A 16 -13.17 61.15 1.12
CA LEU A 16 -13.40 59.92 0.35
C LEU A 16 -12.08 59.22 -0.06
N ARG A 17 -10.99 59.97 -0.24
CA ARG A 17 -9.63 59.44 -0.47
C ARG A 17 -9.01 58.79 0.77
N SER A 18 -9.29 59.32 1.96
CA SER A 18 -8.88 58.70 3.22
C SER A 18 -9.67 57.44 3.50
N LEU A 19 -10.95 57.39 3.13
CA LEU A 19 -11.79 56.19 3.28
C LEU A 19 -11.38 55.09 2.30
N THR A 20 -11.11 55.44 1.03
CA THR A 20 -10.59 54.46 0.05
C THR A 20 -9.20 53.99 0.40
N SER A 21 -8.32 54.85 0.93
CA SER A 21 -7.01 54.44 1.43
C SER A 21 -7.12 53.55 2.67
N LEU A 22 -8.07 53.81 3.58
CA LEU A 22 -8.33 52.94 4.73
C LEU A 22 -8.90 51.58 4.32
N ILE A 23 -9.80 51.56 3.32
CA ILE A 23 -10.34 50.32 2.75
C ILE A 23 -9.26 49.57 1.99
N LEU A 24 -8.38 50.24 1.24
CA LEU A 24 -7.26 49.59 0.56
C LEU A 24 -6.25 49.05 1.58
N LEU A 25 -5.97 49.78 2.66
CA LEU A 25 -5.13 49.35 3.77
C LEU A 25 -5.77 48.18 4.52
N PHE A 26 -7.09 48.22 4.74
CA PHE A 26 -7.86 47.14 5.38
C PHE A 26 -7.98 45.91 4.48
N VAL A 27 -8.08 46.07 3.16
CA VAL A 27 -8.04 44.99 2.16
C VAL A 27 -6.61 44.43 2.02
N LEU A 28 -5.57 45.25 2.13
CA LEU A 28 -4.17 44.83 2.20
C LEU A 28 -3.85 44.12 3.52
N LEU A 29 -4.44 44.55 4.64
CA LEU A 29 -4.34 43.90 5.95
C LEU A 29 -5.17 42.60 6.01
N LEU A 30 -6.33 42.53 5.34
CA LEU A 30 -7.13 41.31 5.16
C LEU A 30 -6.46 40.30 4.22
N ARG A 31 -5.67 40.77 3.24
CA ARG A 31 -4.78 39.92 2.43
C ARG A 31 -3.54 39.43 3.20
N ALA A 32 -3.33 39.89 4.43
CA ALA A 32 -2.20 39.55 5.28
C ALA A 32 -2.62 38.84 6.59
N ALA A 33 -3.71 38.07 6.56
CA ALA A 33 -3.90 37.01 7.55
C ALA A 33 -2.98 35.84 7.14
N GLY A 34 -1.70 35.93 7.52
CA GLY A 34 -0.73 34.86 7.25
C GLY A 34 -1.20 33.53 7.82
N ASN A 35 -1.00 32.46 7.06
CA ASN A 35 -1.28 31.10 7.52
C ASN A 35 -0.09 30.62 8.36
N PRO A 36 -0.20 30.54 9.70
CA PRO A 36 0.95 30.22 10.55
C PRO A 36 1.52 28.82 10.31
N GLU A 37 0.68 27.88 9.87
CA GLU A 37 1.09 26.53 9.48
C GLU A 37 1.88 26.57 8.17
N GLY A 38 1.43 27.38 7.21
CA GLY A 38 2.13 27.64 5.96
C GLY A 38 3.49 28.30 6.19
N ASP A 39 3.55 29.31 7.07
CA ASP A 39 4.81 29.98 7.43
C ASP A 39 5.80 29.00 8.08
N ALA A 40 5.33 28.15 8.99
CA ALA A 40 6.17 27.13 9.64
C ALA A 40 6.77 26.12 8.64
N LEU A 41 5.95 25.63 7.71
CA LEU A 41 6.39 24.70 6.67
C LEU A 41 7.30 25.40 5.66
N TYR A 42 7.07 26.67 5.36
CA TYR A 42 7.95 27.43 4.48
C TYR A 42 9.33 27.67 5.11
N GLU A 43 9.40 27.91 6.42
CA GLU A 43 10.67 27.94 7.15
C GLU A 43 11.38 26.58 7.14
N LEU A 44 10.63 25.47 7.27
CA LEU A 44 11.20 24.14 7.08
C LEU A 44 11.80 23.99 5.68
N LYS A 45 11.06 24.38 4.63
CA LYS A 45 11.55 24.36 3.24
C LYS A 45 12.85 25.14 3.08
N LYS A 46 12.95 26.35 3.64
CA LYS A 46 14.18 27.17 3.58
C LYS A 46 15.37 26.48 4.25
N SER A 47 15.12 25.75 5.33
CA SER A 47 16.13 25.00 6.08
C SER A 47 16.54 23.70 5.40
N LEU A 48 15.70 23.15 4.52
CA LEU A 48 15.98 22.00 3.66
C LEU A 48 16.68 22.46 2.37
N VAL A 49 17.98 22.73 2.49
CA VAL A 49 18.82 23.43 1.50
C VAL A 49 18.98 22.67 0.18
N ASP A 50 18.96 21.33 0.20
CA ASP A 50 19.03 20.50 -1.01
C ASP A 50 17.75 19.69 -1.20
N ASP A 51 17.01 20.00 -2.26
CA ASP A 51 15.85 19.26 -2.75
C ASP A 51 16.08 18.78 -4.20
N PRO A 52 16.92 17.74 -4.40
CA PRO A 52 17.30 17.28 -5.74
C PRO A 52 16.11 16.70 -6.54
N ASN A 53 15.09 16.23 -5.83
CA ASN A 53 13.91 15.60 -6.42
C ASN A 53 12.74 16.58 -6.59
N SER A 54 12.93 17.87 -6.24
CA SER A 54 11.92 18.92 -6.32
C SER A 54 10.62 18.58 -5.57
N VAL A 55 10.69 17.84 -4.47
CA VAL A 55 9.49 17.41 -3.71
C VAL A 55 8.83 18.58 -2.98
N LEU A 56 9.58 19.64 -2.69
CA LEU A 56 9.09 20.86 -2.06
C LEU A 56 8.68 21.93 -3.08
N GLN A 57 8.61 21.60 -4.38
CA GLN A 57 8.32 22.58 -5.43
C GLN A 57 6.99 23.29 -5.22
N SER A 58 5.95 22.57 -4.76
CA SER A 58 4.61 23.13 -4.53
C SER A 58 4.49 23.99 -3.26
N TRP A 59 5.51 24.00 -2.39
CA TRP A 59 5.47 24.69 -1.10
C TRP A 59 5.73 26.19 -1.32
N ASP A 60 4.66 26.95 -1.51
CA ASP A 60 4.70 28.36 -1.88
C ASP A 60 4.00 29.20 -0.82
N ALA A 61 4.77 30.08 -0.17
CA ALA A 61 4.29 31.00 0.87
C ALA A 61 3.23 32.01 0.38
N THR A 62 3.05 32.16 -0.94
CA THR A 62 2.02 33.03 -1.52
C THR A 62 0.64 32.37 -1.59
N LEU A 63 0.54 31.05 -1.38
CA LEU A 63 -0.71 30.31 -1.38
C LEU A 63 -1.44 30.45 -0.03
N VAL A 64 -2.78 30.47 -0.10
CA VAL A 64 -3.66 30.73 1.05
C VAL A 64 -3.60 29.60 2.11
N SER A 65 -3.28 28.37 1.68
CA SER A 65 -3.23 27.21 2.58
C SER A 65 -2.12 26.23 2.18
N PRO A 66 -1.35 25.69 3.16
CA PRO A 66 -0.38 24.63 2.90
C PRO A 66 -1.04 23.29 2.56
N CYS A 67 -2.36 23.15 2.72
CA CYS A 67 -3.09 21.90 2.43
C CYS A 67 -3.11 21.53 0.94
N THR A 68 -2.76 22.47 0.06
CA THR A 68 -2.60 22.20 -1.37
C THR A 68 -1.16 21.84 -1.74
N TRP A 69 -0.23 21.86 -0.78
CA TRP A 69 1.16 21.50 -1.03
C TRP A 69 1.30 19.98 -1.06
N PHE A 70 2.12 19.47 -1.99
CA PHE A 70 2.51 18.07 -2.00
C PHE A 70 3.13 17.67 -0.67
N HIS A 71 2.94 16.41 -0.29
CA HIS A 71 3.47 15.84 0.95
C HIS A 71 2.87 16.42 2.24
N ILE A 72 1.87 17.30 2.13
CA ILE A 72 1.06 17.81 3.24
C ILE A 72 -0.32 17.15 3.19
N THR A 73 -0.82 16.66 4.32
CA THR A 73 -2.22 16.25 4.47
C THR A 73 -2.86 17.08 5.57
N CYS A 74 -4.08 17.54 5.31
CA CYS A 74 -4.88 18.29 6.28
C CYS A 74 -6.15 17.53 6.68
N ASN A 75 -6.70 17.87 7.83
CA ASN A 75 -8.01 17.41 8.25
C ASN A 75 -9.15 18.20 7.56
N SER A 76 -10.39 17.89 7.90
CA SER A 76 -11.59 18.56 7.38
C SER A 76 -11.69 20.05 7.73
N GLU A 77 -10.88 20.53 8.68
CA GLU A 77 -10.81 21.93 9.10
C GLU A 77 -9.65 22.69 8.42
N ASN A 78 -9.01 22.08 7.40
CA ASN A 78 -7.84 22.63 6.71
C ASN A 78 -6.62 22.89 7.62
N SER A 79 -6.48 22.14 8.72
CA SER A 79 -5.27 22.17 9.56
C SER A 79 -4.37 20.98 9.22
N VAL A 80 -3.07 21.22 9.13
CA VAL A 80 -2.05 20.24 8.76
C VAL A 80 -1.97 19.14 9.83
N ILE A 81 -2.24 17.90 9.41
CA ILE A 81 -2.17 16.71 10.26
C ILE A 81 -1.01 15.78 9.90
N ARG A 82 -0.45 15.87 8.70
CA ARG A 82 0.70 15.05 8.27
C ARG A 82 1.63 15.82 7.36
N VAL A 83 2.92 15.68 7.63
CA VAL A 83 4.04 16.08 6.77
C VAL A 83 4.83 14.80 6.45
N ASP A 84 4.87 14.41 5.18
CA ASP A 84 5.51 13.15 4.75
C ASP A 84 6.51 13.38 3.61
N LEU A 85 7.76 13.63 3.99
CA LEU A 85 8.88 13.89 3.08
C LEU A 85 9.91 12.74 3.13
N GLY A 86 9.48 11.52 3.41
CA GLY A 86 10.37 10.36 3.47
C GLY A 86 10.98 10.01 2.10
N ASN A 87 12.21 9.48 2.09
CA ASN A 87 12.94 9.05 0.88
C ASN A 87 13.12 10.14 -0.20
N ALA A 88 13.15 11.41 0.18
CA ALA A 88 13.24 12.51 -0.78
C ALA A 88 14.69 12.96 -1.06
N ASN A 89 15.68 12.32 -0.42
CA ASN A 89 17.10 12.71 -0.48
C ASN A 89 17.34 14.17 -0.03
N LEU A 90 16.50 14.66 0.87
CA LEU A 90 16.54 16.04 1.37
C LEU A 90 17.74 16.24 2.30
N SER A 91 18.44 17.36 2.15
CA SER A 91 19.49 17.79 3.08
C SER A 91 19.08 19.08 3.78
N GLY A 92 19.56 19.31 5.00
CA GLY A 92 19.19 20.48 5.80
C GLY A 92 19.03 20.18 7.28
N GLN A 93 18.22 20.98 7.97
CA GLN A 93 17.94 20.84 9.41
C GLN A 93 16.46 20.98 9.74
N LEU A 94 16.01 20.29 10.78
CA LEU A 94 14.70 20.53 11.40
C LEU A 94 14.64 21.96 11.96
N VAL A 95 13.43 22.52 12.02
CA VAL A 95 13.21 23.89 12.48
C VAL A 95 12.26 23.93 13.68
N PRO A 96 12.51 24.77 14.69
CA PRO A 96 11.64 24.91 15.87
C PRO A 96 10.24 25.47 15.51
N GLN A 97 10.11 26.14 14.36
CA GLN A 97 8.86 26.69 13.85
C GLN A 97 7.80 25.61 13.59
N LEU A 98 8.19 24.34 13.45
CA LEU A 98 7.25 23.21 13.32
C LEU A 98 6.25 23.13 14.47
N ARG A 99 6.57 23.69 15.65
CA ARG A 99 5.62 23.82 16.77
C ARG A 99 4.32 24.55 16.43
N HIS A 100 4.29 25.35 15.36
CA HIS A 100 3.09 26.08 14.93
C HIS A 100 2.17 25.22 14.04
N LEU A 101 2.31 23.89 14.07
CA LEU A 101 1.41 22.92 13.45
C LEU A 101 0.59 22.19 14.54
N PRO A 102 -0.41 22.85 15.16
CA PRO A 102 -1.03 22.39 16.40
C PRO A 102 -1.78 21.05 16.26
N SER A 103 -2.24 20.73 15.04
CA SER A 103 -2.96 19.49 14.74
C SER A 103 -2.07 18.40 14.15
N LEU A 104 -0.74 18.60 14.10
CA LEU A 104 0.16 17.65 13.44
C LEU A 104 0.18 16.32 14.19
N GLN A 105 -0.23 15.26 13.50
CA GLN A 105 -0.26 13.89 14.01
C GLN A 105 0.92 13.07 13.51
N TYR A 106 1.42 13.35 12.30
CA TYR A 106 2.48 12.55 11.67
C TYR A 106 3.56 13.46 11.09
N LEU A 107 4.77 13.35 11.63
CA LEU A 107 5.96 14.00 11.07
C LEU A 107 6.93 12.92 10.59
N GLU A 108 6.99 12.73 9.27
CA GLU A 108 7.65 11.60 8.63
C GLU A 108 8.75 12.13 7.70
N LEU A 109 10.00 12.07 8.14
CA LEU A 109 11.17 12.62 7.45
C LEU A 109 12.27 11.56 7.26
N TYR A 110 11.90 10.29 7.34
CA TYR A 110 12.81 9.15 7.29
C TYR A 110 13.56 9.01 5.95
N SER A 111 14.74 8.39 6.00
CA SER A 111 15.57 8.09 4.82
C SER A 111 15.92 9.34 4.00
N ASN A 112 16.42 10.37 4.69
CA ASN A 112 16.94 11.59 4.09
C ASN A 112 18.37 11.86 4.56
N ASN A 113 18.91 13.02 4.21
CA ASN A 113 20.22 13.50 4.61
C ASN A 113 20.13 14.64 5.63
N ILE A 114 19.09 14.65 6.47
CA ILE A 114 18.83 15.71 7.45
C ILE A 114 19.88 15.66 8.56
N THR A 115 20.40 16.82 8.94
CA THR A 115 21.45 17.04 9.94
C THR A 115 20.92 17.95 11.06
N GLY A 116 21.79 18.33 12.01
CA GLY A 116 21.41 19.16 13.14
C GLY A 116 20.80 18.35 14.28
N GLU A 117 20.16 19.04 15.22
CA GLU A 117 19.54 18.43 16.40
C GLU A 117 18.01 18.30 16.22
N ILE A 118 17.38 17.46 17.04
CA ILE A 118 15.92 17.43 17.16
C ILE A 118 15.51 18.64 18.02
N PRO A 119 14.71 19.60 17.53
CA PRO A 119 14.32 20.76 18.31
C PRO A 119 13.48 20.38 19.54
N GLU A 120 13.74 21.00 20.70
CA GLU A 120 12.94 20.79 21.92
C GLU A 120 11.48 21.21 21.73
N GLU A 121 11.21 22.15 20.84
CA GLU A 121 9.88 22.66 20.50
C GLU A 121 8.98 21.62 19.81
N LEU A 122 9.52 20.51 19.27
CA LEU A 122 8.69 19.40 18.80
C LEU A 122 7.87 18.76 19.91
N GLY A 123 8.30 18.91 21.18
CA GLY A 123 7.53 18.49 22.35
C GLY A 123 6.27 19.32 22.63
N ASP A 124 6.01 20.38 21.86
CA ASP A 124 4.78 21.19 21.98
C ASP A 124 3.65 20.71 21.04
N LEU A 125 3.92 19.72 20.17
CA LEU A 125 2.97 19.15 19.21
C LEU A 125 2.03 18.13 19.88
N ALA A 126 1.08 18.61 20.70
CA ALA A 126 0.23 17.78 21.54
C ALA A 126 -0.54 16.65 20.81
N GLU A 127 -0.83 16.84 19.52
CA GLU A 127 -1.53 15.87 18.67
C GLU A 127 -0.61 14.82 18.02
N LEU A 128 0.71 14.90 18.20
CA LEU A 128 1.67 14.06 17.50
C LEU A 128 1.54 12.59 17.92
N VAL A 129 1.25 11.74 16.94
CA VAL A 129 1.11 10.29 17.05
C VAL A 129 2.37 9.57 16.58
N SER A 130 3.00 10.09 15.53
CA SER A 130 4.19 9.49 14.90
C SER A 130 5.28 10.53 14.65
N LEU A 131 6.49 10.23 15.12
CA LEU A 131 7.72 10.93 14.76
C LEU A 131 8.70 9.91 14.18
N ASP A 132 8.90 9.97 12.86
CA ASP A 132 9.82 9.10 12.15
C ASP A 132 10.94 9.91 11.49
N LEU A 133 12.13 9.77 12.07
CA LEU A 133 13.37 10.41 11.63
C LEU A 133 14.44 9.36 11.26
N TYR A 134 14.04 8.09 11.09
CA TYR A 134 14.93 6.97 10.76
C TYR A 134 15.85 7.29 9.58
N MET A 135 17.10 6.80 9.61
CA MET A 135 18.03 6.86 8.48
C MET A 135 18.28 8.29 8.00
N ASN A 136 18.78 9.11 8.91
CA ASN A 136 19.23 10.48 8.64
C ASN A 136 20.65 10.68 9.23
N LYS A 137 21.11 11.92 9.32
CA LYS A 137 22.39 12.31 9.93
C LYS A 137 22.19 13.22 11.15
N ILE A 138 21.04 13.10 11.82
CA ILE A 138 20.66 13.91 12.99
C ILE A 138 21.58 13.58 14.16
N SER A 139 22.05 14.61 14.86
CA SER A 139 22.99 14.54 15.98
C SER A 139 22.42 15.20 17.24
N GLY A 140 23.18 15.21 18.34
CA GLY A 140 22.74 15.78 19.61
C GLY A 140 21.88 14.82 20.44
N PRO A 141 21.31 15.29 21.56
CA PRO A 141 20.49 14.47 22.45
C PRO A 141 19.07 14.25 21.94
N ILE A 142 18.41 13.20 22.44
CA ILE A 142 16.96 13.07 22.30
C ILE A 142 16.32 14.11 23.26
N PRO A 143 15.46 15.02 22.78
CA PRO A 143 14.85 16.04 23.62
C PRO A 143 13.98 15.46 24.72
N SER A 144 14.13 15.98 25.94
CA SER A 144 13.31 15.53 27.06
C SER A 144 11.83 15.94 26.91
N SER A 145 11.57 16.99 26.14
CA SER A 145 10.24 17.50 25.82
C SER A 145 9.34 16.52 25.08
N LEU A 146 9.91 15.56 24.32
CA LEU A 146 9.13 14.49 23.67
C LEU A 146 8.34 13.65 24.67
N GLY A 147 8.78 13.62 25.94
CA GLY A 147 8.05 12.98 27.04
C GLY A 147 6.73 13.66 27.43
N LYS A 148 6.41 14.83 26.86
CA LYS A 148 5.11 15.54 27.05
C LYS A 148 4.04 15.07 26.06
N LEU A 149 4.41 14.36 25.00
CA LEU A 149 3.52 14.03 23.88
C LEU A 149 2.66 12.81 24.20
N GLU A 150 1.57 12.99 24.93
CA GLU A 150 0.72 11.89 25.43
C GLU A 150 0.14 10.97 24.33
N LYS A 151 -0.07 11.52 23.13
CA LYS A 151 -0.58 10.81 21.96
C LYS A 151 0.49 10.08 21.16
N LEU A 152 1.76 10.32 21.41
CA LEU A 152 2.86 9.72 20.65
C LEU A 152 2.90 8.21 20.86
N LYS A 153 2.78 7.45 19.77
CA LYS A 153 2.80 5.99 19.75
C LYS A 153 4.00 5.43 19.01
N PHE A 154 4.46 6.12 17.97
CA PHE A 154 5.55 5.67 17.11
C PHE A 154 6.70 6.66 17.18
N LEU A 155 7.84 6.21 17.72
CA LEU A 155 9.06 7.00 17.79
C LEU A 155 10.21 6.20 17.15
N ARG A 156 10.58 6.57 15.92
CA ARG A 156 11.69 5.95 15.18
C ARG A 156 12.79 6.97 14.94
N LEU A 157 13.93 6.76 15.59
CA LEU A 157 15.12 7.60 15.52
C LEU A 157 16.37 6.80 15.14
N ASN A 158 16.21 5.53 14.77
CA ASN A 158 17.31 4.63 14.49
C ASN A 158 18.13 5.05 13.26
N ASN A 159 19.38 4.60 13.19
CA ASN A 159 20.30 4.92 12.10
C ASN A 159 20.54 6.43 11.94
N ASN A 160 20.93 7.09 13.03
CA ASN A 160 21.30 8.49 13.09
C ASN A 160 22.65 8.67 13.83
N LYS A 161 22.99 9.89 14.22
CA LYS A 161 24.17 10.25 15.03
C LYS A 161 23.77 10.78 16.41
N LEU A 162 22.62 10.38 16.94
CA LEU A 162 22.13 10.84 18.24
C LEU A 162 23.08 10.40 19.36
N SER A 163 23.18 11.19 20.42
CA SER A 163 24.15 11.00 21.50
C SER A 163 23.54 11.36 22.86
N GLY A 164 24.24 11.07 23.96
CA GLY A 164 23.72 11.33 25.31
C GLY A 164 22.78 10.23 25.82
N GLU A 165 22.11 10.50 26.93
CA GLU A 165 21.24 9.52 27.60
C GLU A 165 19.82 9.49 27.02
N ILE A 166 19.14 8.34 27.15
CA ILE A 166 17.71 8.23 26.85
C ILE A 166 16.93 9.02 27.92
N PRO A 167 16.17 10.06 27.57
CA PRO A 167 15.43 10.85 28.55
C PRO A 167 14.42 10.01 29.31
N ARG A 168 14.49 10.03 30.65
CA ARG A 168 13.52 9.31 31.50
C ARG A 168 12.08 9.78 31.29
N SER A 169 11.88 11.02 30.84
CA SER A 169 10.56 11.57 30.51
C SER A 169 9.83 10.77 29.43
N LEU A 170 10.55 10.08 28.52
CA LEU A 170 9.92 9.22 27.53
C LEU A 170 9.16 8.03 28.15
N THR A 171 9.47 7.66 29.40
CA THR A 171 8.70 6.63 30.12
C THR A 171 7.28 7.09 30.50
N ASN A 172 7.01 8.40 30.48
CA ASN A 172 5.66 8.94 30.71
C ASN A 172 4.74 8.71 29.52
N VAL A 173 5.30 8.37 28.35
CA VAL A 173 4.54 8.21 27.11
C VAL A 173 4.33 6.72 26.84
N SER A 174 3.10 6.34 26.52
CA SER A 174 2.74 4.96 26.19
C SER A 174 3.01 4.67 24.71
N LEU A 175 4.30 4.57 24.38
CA LEU A 175 4.81 4.20 23.06
C LEU A 175 4.43 2.75 22.72
N GLN A 176 4.03 2.52 21.47
CA GLN A 176 3.80 1.18 20.89
C GLN A 176 5.01 0.71 20.10
N VAL A 177 5.72 1.64 19.46
CA VAL A 177 6.96 1.38 18.73
C VAL A 177 8.01 2.39 19.15
N LEU A 178 9.13 1.86 19.63
CA LEU A 178 10.36 2.61 19.86
C LEU A 178 11.49 1.92 19.09
N ASP A 179 12.17 2.66 18.22
CA ASP A 179 13.42 2.21 17.62
C ASP A 179 14.44 3.35 17.65
N ILE A 180 15.48 3.16 18.46
CA ILE A 180 16.59 4.11 18.63
C ILE A 180 17.94 3.42 18.37
N ALA A 181 17.92 2.27 17.71
CA ALA A 181 19.10 1.48 17.39
C ALA A 181 20.06 2.22 16.45
N ASN A 182 21.32 1.80 16.39
CA ASN A 182 22.33 2.36 15.50
C ASN A 182 22.51 3.88 15.69
N ASN A 183 22.83 4.29 16.90
CA ASN A 183 23.13 5.66 17.30
C ASN A 183 24.35 5.68 18.26
N GLY A 184 24.71 6.85 18.79
CA GLY A 184 25.74 7.04 19.81
C GLY A 184 25.17 7.25 21.23
N LEU A 185 23.99 6.72 21.54
CA LEU A 185 23.35 6.89 22.85
C LEU A 185 24.13 6.14 23.93
N SER A 186 24.13 6.67 25.15
CA SER A 186 24.86 6.14 26.29
C SER A 186 24.00 6.13 27.56
N GLY A 187 24.53 5.56 28.65
CA GLY A 187 23.80 5.45 29.91
C GLY A 187 22.90 4.22 29.99
N ASP A 188 21.86 4.31 30.81
CA ASP A 188 20.98 3.18 31.15
C ASP A 188 19.68 3.22 30.33
N ILE A 189 19.17 2.04 29.95
CA ILE A 189 17.82 1.93 29.38
C ILE A 189 16.81 2.14 30.52
N PRO A 190 15.88 3.11 30.42
CA PRO A 190 14.82 3.26 31.40
C PRO A 190 13.99 1.98 31.51
N VAL A 191 13.77 1.45 32.71
CA VAL A 191 13.06 0.17 32.95
C VAL A 191 11.61 0.35 33.42
N ASN A 192 11.01 1.52 33.19
CA ASN A 192 9.66 1.85 33.62
C ASN A 192 8.75 2.13 32.41
N GLY A 193 7.43 1.95 32.58
CA GLY A 193 6.44 2.26 31.54
C GLY A 193 6.56 1.36 30.31
N SER A 194 6.27 1.93 29.13
CA SER A 194 6.32 1.25 27.83
C SER A 194 7.70 0.68 27.47
N PHE A 195 8.78 1.21 28.07
CA PHE A 195 10.15 0.76 27.80
C PHE A 195 10.43 -0.69 28.22
N THR A 196 9.64 -1.23 29.14
CA THR A 196 9.72 -2.65 29.53
C THR A 196 9.23 -3.61 28.46
N LEU A 197 8.46 -3.11 27.48
CA LEU A 197 7.86 -3.91 26.41
C LEU A 197 8.77 -4.00 25.18
N PHE A 198 9.80 -3.15 25.08
CA PHE A 198 10.67 -3.10 23.91
C PHE A 198 11.82 -4.10 24.02
N THR A 199 12.04 -4.84 22.92
CA THR A 199 13.10 -5.85 22.86
C THR A 199 14.48 -5.18 22.75
N PRO A 200 15.58 -5.89 23.09
CA PRO A 200 16.94 -5.35 22.96
C PRO A 200 17.29 -4.82 21.57
N ILE A 201 16.57 -5.24 20.52
CA ILE A 201 16.80 -4.75 19.15
C ILE A 201 16.54 -3.26 19.00
N SER A 202 15.56 -2.71 19.72
CA SER A 202 15.19 -1.29 19.70
C SER A 202 16.31 -0.38 20.23
N PHE A 203 17.28 -0.96 20.94
CA PHE A 203 18.39 -0.27 21.58
C PHE A 203 19.75 -0.67 20.99
N ALA A 204 19.76 -1.60 20.02
CA ALA A 204 20.97 -2.24 19.53
C ALA A 204 21.96 -1.23 18.93
N ASN A 205 23.25 -1.58 18.96
CA ASN A 205 24.31 -0.77 18.36
C ASN A 205 24.33 0.69 18.87
N ASN A 206 24.27 0.83 20.20
CA ASN A 206 24.51 2.06 20.97
C ASN A 206 25.53 1.74 22.09
N SER A 207 25.99 2.76 22.83
CA SER A 207 26.87 2.63 24.00
C SER A 207 26.08 2.50 25.32
N LEU A 208 24.97 1.76 25.31
CA LEU A 208 24.07 1.59 26.45
C LEU A 208 24.54 0.48 27.39
N ARG A 209 24.27 0.63 28.69
CA ARG A 209 24.54 -0.43 29.68
C ARG A 209 23.56 -1.60 29.52
N PRO A 210 24.03 -2.87 29.62
CA PRO A 210 23.15 -4.04 29.53
C PRO A 210 22.05 -4.01 30.59
N LEU A 211 20.83 -4.43 30.19
CA LEU A 211 19.74 -4.68 31.14
C LEU A 211 20.19 -5.75 32.16
N PRO A 212 19.89 -5.61 33.46
CA PRO A 212 20.18 -6.64 34.43
C PRO A 212 19.41 -7.91 34.05
N ASP A 213 20.10 -9.06 34.05
CA ASP A 213 19.48 -10.36 33.77
C ASP A 213 18.28 -10.58 34.71
N PRO A 214 17.14 -11.10 34.22
CA PRO A 214 16.06 -11.54 35.11
C PRO A 214 16.60 -12.61 36.08
N PRO A 215 16.13 -12.65 37.33
CA PRO A 215 16.65 -13.57 38.33
C PRO A 215 16.49 -15.02 37.84
N SER A 216 17.61 -15.64 37.52
CA SER A 216 17.67 -17.04 37.12
C SER A 216 17.32 -17.91 38.34
N THR A 217 16.22 -18.64 38.24
CA THR A 217 15.90 -19.72 39.19
C THR A 217 16.87 -20.87 38.95
N SER A 218 18.00 -20.82 39.65
CA SER A 218 18.93 -21.92 39.79
C SER A 218 18.23 -23.07 40.55
N ASN A 219 17.76 -24.07 39.82
CA ASN A 219 17.48 -25.40 40.37
C ASN A 219 18.52 -26.37 39.80
N SER A 220 19.67 -26.45 40.45
CA SER A 220 20.59 -27.57 40.30
C SER A 220 20.21 -28.68 41.31
N PRO A 221 20.13 -29.97 40.90
CA PRO A 221 19.90 -31.06 41.84
C PRO A 221 21.18 -31.34 42.66
N PRO A 222 21.07 -31.83 43.91
CA PRO A 222 22.21 -32.02 44.80
C PRO A 222 23.11 -33.20 44.35
N GLN A 223 24.42 -32.99 44.42
CA GLN A 223 25.44 -34.05 44.28
C GLN A 223 25.40 -35.02 45.49
N PRO A 224 25.64 -36.32 45.28
CA PRO A 224 25.88 -37.28 46.37
C PRO A 224 27.37 -37.29 46.82
N PRO A 225 27.67 -37.76 48.05
CA PRO A 225 29.00 -37.67 48.66
C PRO A 225 30.00 -38.75 48.16
N PRO A 226 31.32 -38.58 48.41
CA PRO A 226 32.34 -39.43 47.82
C PRO A 226 32.58 -40.72 48.63
N GLY A 227 32.43 -41.87 47.97
CA GLY A 227 32.75 -43.20 48.50
C GLY A 227 33.94 -43.85 47.77
N LYS A 228 34.85 -44.43 48.54
CA LYS A 228 36.20 -44.91 48.16
C LYS A 228 36.22 -46.13 47.23
N LYS A 229 37.34 -46.31 46.50
CA LYS A 229 37.69 -47.46 45.65
C LYS A 229 38.18 -48.67 46.47
N THR A 230 37.85 -49.90 46.04
CA THR A 230 38.71 -51.14 45.89
C THR A 230 37.81 -52.37 45.60
N THR A 231 37.84 -52.96 44.39
CA THR A 231 38.41 -54.30 43.98
C THR A 231 37.98 -55.47 44.90
N THR A 232 37.33 -56.59 44.48
CA THR A 232 37.66 -57.57 43.42
C THR A 232 36.54 -58.65 43.32
N ALA A 233 36.40 -59.26 42.13
CA ALA A 233 36.09 -60.68 41.81
C ALA A 233 34.64 -61.25 41.75
N ILE A 234 34.30 -61.67 40.51
CA ILE A 234 33.74 -62.97 40.04
C ILE A 234 32.34 -63.41 40.52
N ALA A 235 31.38 -63.49 39.59
CA ALA A 235 30.75 -64.76 39.17
C ALA A 235 29.71 -64.54 38.05
N ILE A 236 29.81 -65.41 37.06
CA ILE A 236 29.04 -65.50 35.81
C ILE A 236 27.70 -66.17 36.10
N GLY A 237 26.63 -65.69 35.45
CA GLY A 237 25.45 -66.54 35.17
C GLY A 237 24.09 -65.94 35.51
N ALA A 238 23.60 -65.02 34.66
CA ALA A 238 22.18 -64.87 34.29
C ALA A 238 21.97 -63.67 33.32
N ALA A 239 22.94 -63.39 32.45
CA ALA A 239 22.85 -62.29 31.48
C ALA A 239 22.21 -62.80 30.17
N ALA A 240 20.89 -62.99 30.18
CA ALA A 240 20.09 -63.09 28.95
C ALA A 240 18.59 -62.84 29.17
N GLY A 241 18.06 -63.11 30.37
CA GLY A 241 16.61 -63.01 30.63
C GLY A 241 16.12 -61.62 31.08
N ALA A 242 16.93 -60.86 31.82
CA ALA A 242 16.47 -59.62 32.46
C ALA A 242 16.53 -58.38 31.55
N ALA A 243 17.39 -58.37 30.52
CA ALA A 243 17.51 -57.24 29.61
C ALA A 243 16.28 -57.08 28.69
N ILE A 244 15.60 -58.18 28.36
CA ILE A 244 14.40 -58.17 27.50
C ILE A 244 13.14 -57.76 28.29
N LEU A 245 13.06 -58.11 29.58
CA LEU A 245 11.93 -57.76 30.45
C LEU A 245 11.87 -56.28 30.83
N CYS A 246 12.98 -55.54 30.75
CA CYS A 246 13.00 -54.09 31.04
C CYS A 246 13.09 -53.21 29.78
N ALA A 247 13.76 -53.67 28.71
CA ALA A 247 13.91 -52.88 27.49
C ALA A 247 12.62 -52.85 26.65
N GLY A 248 11.89 -53.97 26.55
CA GLY A 248 10.64 -54.05 25.79
C GLY A 248 9.57 -53.04 26.26
N PRO A 249 9.24 -53.00 27.57
CA PRO A 249 8.31 -52.02 28.12
C PRO A 249 8.84 -50.59 28.04
N ALA A 250 10.14 -50.35 28.20
CA ALA A 250 10.72 -49.01 28.09
C ALA A 250 10.69 -48.47 26.66
N ILE A 251 10.90 -49.33 25.65
CA ILE A 251 10.80 -48.97 24.24
C ILE A 251 9.33 -48.78 23.85
N ALA A 252 8.42 -49.65 24.30
CA ALA A 252 6.98 -49.49 24.08
C ALA A 252 6.42 -48.24 24.77
N LEU A 253 6.90 -47.91 25.98
CA LEU A 253 6.55 -46.70 26.71
C LEU A 253 7.16 -45.47 26.03
N ALA A 254 8.39 -45.53 25.51
CA ALA A 254 8.99 -44.45 24.73
C ALA A 254 8.27 -44.24 23.38
N TRP A 255 7.80 -45.31 22.74
CA TRP A 255 6.99 -45.25 21.52
C TRP A 255 5.58 -44.72 21.80
N TRP A 256 4.95 -45.12 22.92
CA TRP A 256 3.66 -44.63 23.37
C TRP A 256 3.72 -43.17 23.85
N LEU A 257 4.80 -42.77 24.53
CA LEU A 257 5.03 -41.38 24.91
C LEU A 257 5.35 -40.50 23.68
N ARG A 258 6.02 -41.04 22.65
CA ARG A 258 6.22 -40.34 21.38
C ARG A 258 4.95 -40.25 20.53
N SER A 259 4.14 -41.32 20.48
CA SER A 259 2.87 -41.31 19.76
C SER A 259 1.84 -40.40 20.45
N LYS A 260 1.87 -40.31 21.79
CA LYS A 260 0.99 -39.43 22.57
C LYS A 260 1.51 -37.98 22.67
N ALA A 261 2.80 -37.73 22.40
CA ALA A 261 3.36 -36.40 22.22
C ALA A 261 3.04 -35.79 20.83
N GLN A 262 2.65 -36.62 19.85
CA GLN A 262 2.07 -36.14 18.59
C GLN A 262 0.58 -35.77 18.70
N ASP A 263 -0.11 -36.18 19.78
CA ASP A 263 -1.54 -35.89 20.02
C ASP A 263 -1.81 -35.05 21.29
N ARG A 264 -0.79 -34.38 21.85
CA ARG A 264 -0.98 -33.37 22.90
C ARG A 264 -0.62 -31.99 22.39
N PHE A 265 -1.59 -31.41 21.71
CA PHE A 265 -1.71 -29.97 21.49
C PHE A 265 -1.73 -29.28 22.84
N VAL A 266 -0.65 -28.58 23.17
CA VAL A 266 -0.73 -27.41 24.03
C VAL A 266 -0.84 -26.24 23.05
N ASP A 267 -2.07 -25.79 22.85
CA ASP A 267 -2.30 -24.46 22.31
C ASP A 267 -1.62 -23.49 23.28
N VAL A 268 -0.50 -22.92 22.85
CA VAL A 268 -0.05 -21.66 23.42
C VAL A 268 -0.91 -20.62 22.71
N PRO A 269 -1.86 -19.95 23.40
CA PRO A 269 -2.47 -18.77 22.85
C PRO A 269 -1.31 -17.83 22.55
N GLY A 270 -1.12 -17.49 21.27
CA GLY A 270 -0.22 -16.39 20.93
C GLY A 270 -0.66 -15.19 21.74
N GLU A 271 0.29 -14.52 22.39
CA GLU A 271 0.05 -13.29 23.14
C GLU A 271 -0.93 -12.41 22.36
N GLU A 272 -2.08 -12.16 22.99
CA GLU A 272 -3.11 -11.28 22.49
C GLU A 272 -2.54 -9.86 22.51
N ASP A 273 -2.15 -9.35 21.35
CA ASP A 273 -2.19 -7.90 21.10
C ASP A 273 -3.65 -7.45 21.22
N PRO A 274 -3.96 -6.43 22.03
CA PRO A 274 -5.33 -5.96 22.15
C PRO A 274 -5.75 -5.25 20.85
N GLU A 275 -6.77 -5.83 20.24
CA GLU A 275 -7.67 -5.29 19.21
C GLU A 275 -7.11 -5.03 17.80
N VAL A 276 -7.16 -6.07 16.98
CA VAL A 276 -7.78 -5.93 15.65
C VAL A 276 -8.81 -7.04 15.43
N HIS A 277 -10.07 -6.75 15.76
CA HIS A 277 -11.20 -7.62 15.36
C HIS A 277 -11.53 -7.39 13.87
N LEU A 278 -10.70 -7.92 12.96
CA LEU A 278 -10.97 -7.98 11.51
C LEU A 278 -11.81 -9.23 11.17
N GLY A 279 -13.01 -9.34 11.72
CA GLY A 279 -13.97 -10.42 11.40
C GLY A 279 -13.43 -11.85 11.59
N GLN A 280 -13.89 -12.79 10.74
CA GLN A 280 -13.54 -14.24 10.77
C GLN A 280 -12.18 -14.59 10.12
N LEU A 281 -11.27 -13.63 9.90
CA LEU A 281 -10.00 -13.91 9.23
C LEU A 281 -9.07 -14.76 10.11
N ARG A 282 -8.54 -15.85 9.56
CA ARG A 282 -7.65 -16.75 10.30
C ARG A 282 -6.23 -16.20 10.35
N ARG A 283 -5.66 -16.04 11.54
CA ARG A 283 -4.23 -15.80 11.72
C ARG A 283 -3.47 -17.12 11.61
N PHE A 284 -2.62 -17.25 10.61
CA PHE A 284 -1.76 -18.41 10.40
C PHE A 284 -0.40 -18.20 11.08
N SER A 285 0.17 -19.29 11.62
CA SER A 285 1.57 -19.26 12.05
C SER A 285 2.51 -19.40 10.85
N LEU A 286 3.68 -18.76 10.90
CA LEU A 286 4.69 -18.91 9.85
C LEU A 286 5.08 -20.38 9.64
N ARG A 287 5.17 -21.16 10.72
CA ARG A 287 5.48 -22.59 10.67
C ARG A 287 4.43 -23.39 9.89
N GLU A 288 3.14 -23.08 10.08
CA GLU A 288 2.06 -23.72 9.35
C GLU A 288 2.20 -23.47 7.84
N LEU A 289 2.46 -22.22 7.44
CA LEU A 289 2.60 -21.86 6.02
C LEU A 289 3.91 -22.38 5.41
N LEU A 290 4.99 -22.47 6.19
CA LEU A 290 6.23 -23.13 5.78
C LEU A 290 5.98 -24.61 5.46
N VAL A 291 5.27 -25.34 6.32
CA VAL A 291 4.93 -26.73 6.05
C VAL A 291 3.99 -26.83 4.85
N ALA A 292 2.98 -25.97 4.76
CA ALA A 292 2.00 -26.01 3.68
C ALA A 292 2.60 -25.76 2.30
N THR A 293 3.68 -24.99 2.20
CA THR A 293 4.32 -24.57 0.93
C THR A 293 5.63 -25.32 0.63
N ASP A 294 5.96 -26.36 1.39
CA ASP A 294 7.23 -27.07 1.33
C ASP A 294 8.44 -26.12 1.48
N ASN A 295 8.45 -25.34 2.56
CA ASN A 295 9.47 -24.34 2.89
C ASN A 295 9.62 -23.27 1.79
N PHE A 296 8.50 -22.78 1.24
CA PHE A 296 8.48 -21.85 0.12
C PHE A 296 9.32 -22.34 -1.09
N SER A 297 9.20 -23.63 -1.41
CA SER A 297 9.92 -24.26 -2.52
C SER A 297 9.65 -23.56 -3.84
N ASN A 298 10.70 -23.37 -4.65
CA ASN A 298 10.57 -22.81 -6.01
C ASN A 298 9.62 -23.63 -6.91
N LYS A 299 9.43 -24.93 -6.61
CA LYS A 299 8.48 -25.80 -7.34
C LYS A 299 7.02 -25.42 -7.14
N ASN A 300 6.72 -24.75 -6.03
CA ASN A 300 5.38 -24.33 -5.66
C ASN A 300 5.09 -22.88 -6.07
N VAL A 301 6.00 -22.19 -6.76
CA VAL A 301 5.77 -20.79 -7.19
C VAL A 301 4.70 -20.77 -8.28
N LEU A 302 3.63 -20.03 -8.02
CA LEU A 302 2.54 -19.76 -8.96
C LEU A 302 2.75 -18.46 -9.74
N GLY A 303 3.47 -17.50 -9.16
CA GLY A 303 3.73 -16.21 -9.77
C GLY A 303 4.77 -15.39 -9.02
N ARG A 304 5.41 -14.45 -9.72
CA ARG A 304 6.37 -13.49 -9.18
C ARG A 304 5.94 -12.10 -9.63
N GLY A 305 5.99 -11.12 -8.74
CA GLY A 305 5.65 -9.73 -9.05
C GLY A 305 6.47 -8.75 -8.23
N GLY A 306 6.25 -7.45 -8.48
CA GLY A 306 6.92 -6.35 -7.78
C GLY A 306 6.76 -6.42 -6.25
N PHE A 307 5.70 -7.07 -5.79
CA PHE A 307 5.30 -7.14 -4.38
C PHE A 307 5.70 -8.43 -3.69
N GLY A 308 6.21 -9.44 -4.41
CA GLY A 308 6.64 -10.70 -3.80
C GLY A 308 6.41 -11.92 -4.67
N LYS A 309 6.29 -13.08 -4.01
CA LYS A 309 6.08 -14.38 -4.67
C LYS A 309 4.83 -15.05 -4.14
N VAL A 310 4.06 -15.65 -5.03
CA VAL A 310 2.87 -16.43 -4.68
C VAL A 310 3.21 -17.91 -4.76
N TYR A 311 2.91 -18.65 -3.71
CA TYR A 311 3.19 -20.09 -3.60
C TYR A 311 1.89 -20.88 -3.50
N LYS A 312 1.82 -22.01 -4.19
CA LYS A 312 0.83 -23.05 -3.94
C LYS A 312 1.13 -23.69 -2.58
N GLY A 313 0.11 -23.82 -1.76
CA GLY A 313 0.20 -24.50 -0.48
C GLY A 313 -0.93 -25.50 -0.28
N ARG A 314 -0.71 -26.47 0.60
CA ARG A 314 -1.72 -27.40 1.10
C ARG A 314 -1.76 -27.32 2.62
N LEU A 315 -2.87 -26.84 3.17
CA LEU A 315 -3.09 -26.78 4.61
C LEU A 315 -3.24 -28.20 5.20
N ALA A 316 -3.11 -28.32 6.52
CA ALA A 316 -3.19 -29.61 7.22
C ALA A 316 -4.52 -30.36 7.01
N ASN A 317 -5.61 -29.63 6.75
CA ASN A 317 -6.93 -30.20 6.40
C ASN A 317 -7.05 -30.62 4.92
N GLY A 318 -5.96 -30.57 4.15
CA GLY A 318 -5.94 -30.92 2.73
C GLY A 318 -6.34 -29.80 1.77
N LYS A 319 -6.85 -28.67 2.28
CA LYS A 319 -7.30 -27.52 1.47
C LYS A 319 -6.14 -26.88 0.73
N LEU A 320 -6.30 -26.66 -0.57
CA LEU A 320 -5.35 -25.92 -1.40
C LEU A 320 -5.51 -24.41 -1.19
N VAL A 321 -4.39 -23.72 -1.07
CA VAL A 321 -4.31 -22.27 -0.88
C VAL A 321 -3.22 -21.66 -1.75
N ALA A 322 -3.35 -20.37 -2.05
CA ALA A 322 -2.28 -19.55 -2.60
C ALA A 322 -1.75 -18.64 -1.48
N VAL A 323 -0.44 -18.72 -1.22
CA VAL A 323 0.24 -17.94 -0.18
C VAL A 323 1.09 -16.86 -0.85
N LYS A 324 0.64 -15.61 -0.78
CA LYS A 324 1.39 -14.44 -1.26
C LYS A 324 2.35 -14.02 -0.15
N ARG A 325 3.65 -14.28 -0.35
CA ARG A 325 4.74 -13.84 0.52
C ARG A 325 5.28 -12.53 -0.03
N LEU A 326 5.11 -11.44 0.72
CA LEU A 326 5.63 -10.14 0.32
C LEU A 326 7.17 -10.14 0.39
N LYS A 327 7.83 -9.27 -0.39
CA LYS A 327 9.31 -9.20 -0.43
C LYS A 327 9.88 -8.97 0.99
N GLU A 328 11.03 -9.60 1.27
CA GLU A 328 11.77 -9.45 2.55
C GLU A 328 12.29 -8.02 2.75
N GLU A 329 12.53 -7.30 1.66
CA GLU A 329 12.83 -5.86 1.70
C GLU A 329 11.57 -5.10 2.12
N ARG A 330 11.59 -4.57 3.36
CA ARG A 330 10.55 -3.70 3.91
C ARG A 330 10.49 -2.36 3.17
N THR A 331 10.03 -2.40 1.93
CA THR A 331 9.65 -1.21 1.18
C THR A 331 8.31 -0.72 1.74
N MET A 332 8.20 0.59 1.99
CA MET A 332 6.96 1.20 2.52
C MET A 332 5.72 0.88 1.66
N GLY A 333 5.91 0.64 0.36
CA GLY A 333 4.85 0.18 -0.53
C GLY A 333 4.30 -1.21 -0.18
N GLY A 334 5.16 -2.16 0.17
CA GLY A 334 4.75 -3.53 0.50
C GLY A 334 3.97 -3.64 1.83
N GLU A 335 4.36 -2.87 2.85
CA GLU A 335 3.64 -2.87 4.14
C GLU A 335 2.25 -2.22 4.00
N LEU A 336 2.15 -1.10 3.29
CA LEU A 336 0.88 -0.44 3.03
C LEU A 336 -0.08 -1.32 2.23
N GLN A 337 0.43 -2.06 1.23
CA GLN A 337 -0.37 -3.03 0.49
C GLN A 337 -0.85 -4.17 1.37
N PHE A 338 -0.01 -4.69 2.28
CA PHE A 338 -0.42 -5.71 3.22
C PHE A 338 -1.59 -5.24 4.10
N GLN A 339 -1.46 -4.05 4.70
CA GLN A 339 -2.53 -3.47 5.52
C GLN A 339 -3.79 -3.23 4.70
N THR A 340 -3.64 -2.65 3.50
CA THR A 340 -4.76 -2.36 2.60
C THR A 340 -5.48 -3.65 2.19
N GLU A 341 -4.76 -4.72 1.81
CA GLU A 341 -5.37 -6.01 1.48
C GLU A 341 -6.09 -6.60 2.70
N VAL A 342 -5.50 -6.55 3.89
CA VAL A 342 -6.14 -7.09 5.10
C VAL A 342 -7.40 -6.30 5.47
N GLU A 343 -7.37 -4.97 5.38
CA GLU A 343 -8.48 -4.09 5.73
C GLU A 343 -9.60 -4.12 4.68
N ILE A 344 -9.29 -3.78 3.42
CA ILE A 344 -10.30 -3.57 2.37
C ILE A 344 -10.99 -4.86 1.98
N ILE A 345 -10.25 -5.96 1.87
CA ILE A 345 -10.84 -7.24 1.45
C ILE A 345 -11.70 -7.87 2.55
N SER A 346 -11.54 -7.43 3.80
CA SER A 346 -12.41 -7.84 4.91
C SER A 346 -13.78 -7.15 4.84
N LEU A 347 -13.86 -6.00 4.16
CA LEU A 347 -15.09 -5.21 4.00
C LEU A 347 -15.97 -5.70 2.84
N ALA A 348 -15.39 -6.36 1.84
CA ALA A 348 -16.08 -6.76 0.61
C ALA A 348 -16.22 -8.28 0.48
N VAL A 349 -17.45 -8.78 0.32
CA VAL A 349 -17.72 -10.21 0.11
C VAL A 349 -18.63 -10.41 -1.09
N HIS A 350 -18.07 -10.93 -2.17
CA HIS A 350 -18.81 -11.21 -3.41
C HIS A 350 -18.18 -12.40 -4.14
N ARG A 351 -18.99 -13.14 -4.93
CA ARG A 351 -18.53 -14.35 -5.64
C ARG A 351 -17.40 -14.08 -6.63
N ASN A 352 -17.44 -12.91 -7.27
CA ASN A 352 -16.44 -12.47 -8.25
C ASN A 352 -15.33 -11.61 -7.64
N LEU A 353 -15.14 -11.64 -6.32
CA LEU A 353 -14.03 -10.97 -5.62
C LEU A 353 -13.22 -11.99 -4.83
N LEU A 354 -11.90 -11.88 -4.89
CA LEU A 354 -11.00 -12.81 -4.23
C LEU A 354 -11.09 -12.61 -2.73
N ARG A 355 -11.64 -13.59 -2.00
CA ARG A 355 -11.74 -13.49 -0.54
C ARG A 355 -10.42 -13.88 0.12
N LEU A 356 -9.90 -13.02 1.00
CA LEU A 356 -8.78 -13.39 1.87
C LEU A 356 -9.22 -14.44 2.87
N HIS A 357 -8.48 -15.55 2.93
CA HIS A 357 -8.75 -16.63 3.86
C HIS A 357 -8.10 -16.36 5.23
N GLY A 358 -6.96 -15.68 5.22
CA GLY A 358 -6.25 -15.27 6.43
C GLY A 358 -4.87 -14.70 6.11
N PHE A 359 -4.10 -14.42 7.15
CA PHE A 359 -2.81 -13.78 7.03
C PHE A 359 -1.81 -14.32 8.05
N CYS A 360 -0.53 -14.10 7.81
CA CYS A 360 0.55 -14.32 8.77
C CYS A 360 1.39 -13.05 8.85
N MET A 361 1.58 -12.58 10.08
CA MET A 361 2.38 -11.40 10.39
C MET A 361 3.39 -11.78 11.46
N THR A 362 4.67 -11.72 11.12
CA THR A 362 5.80 -11.86 12.06
C THR A 362 6.69 -10.63 11.93
N PRO A 363 7.71 -10.45 12.79
CA PRO A 363 8.66 -9.36 12.59
C PRO A 363 9.31 -9.38 11.20
N THR A 364 9.57 -10.55 10.62
CA THR A 364 10.28 -10.66 9.34
C THR A 364 9.38 -10.91 8.14
N GLU A 365 8.14 -11.37 8.37
CA GLU A 365 7.28 -11.88 7.30
C GLU A 365 5.91 -11.21 7.27
N ARG A 366 5.44 -10.99 6.05
CA ARG A 366 4.05 -10.63 5.73
C ARG A 366 3.56 -11.62 4.69
N LEU A 367 2.57 -12.43 5.06
CA LEU A 367 1.95 -13.38 4.15
C LEU A 367 0.44 -13.24 4.14
N LEU A 368 -0.13 -13.34 2.94
CA LEU A 368 -1.57 -13.37 2.72
C LEU A 368 -1.95 -14.74 2.15
N VAL A 369 -3.05 -15.30 2.65
CA VAL A 369 -3.51 -16.65 2.31
C VAL A 369 -4.84 -16.53 1.60
N TYR A 370 -4.86 -16.97 0.35
CA TYR A 370 -5.99 -16.95 -0.56
C TYR A 370 -6.47 -18.36 -0.91
N PRO A 371 -7.73 -18.53 -1.34
CA PRO A 371 -8.12 -19.76 -2.03
C PRO A 371 -7.25 -19.97 -3.27
N TYR A 372 -6.88 -21.22 -3.53
CA TYR A 372 -6.13 -21.55 -4.73
C TYR A 372 -7.04 -21.52 -5.97
N MET A 373 -6.68 -20.69 -6.94
CA MET A 373 -7.36 -20.57 -8.24
C MET A 373 -6.66 -21.48 -9.24
N CYS A 374 -7.29 -22.63 -9.55
CA CYS A 374 -6.63 -23.71 -10.28
C CYS A 374 -6.36 -23.40 -11.76
N ASN A 375 -7.14 -22.50 -12.37
CA ASN A 375 -6.96 -22.06 -13.74
C ASN A 375 -6.04 -20.84 -13.87
N GLY A 376 -5.51 -20.32 -12.75
CA GLY A 376 -4.57 -19.20 -12.76
C GLY A 376 -5.24 -17.85 -13.05
N SER A 377 -4.50 -16.94 -13.68
CA SER A 377 -5.00 -15.63 -14.10
C SER A 377 -5.44 -15.64 -15.56
N VAL A 378 -6.37 -14.75 -15.93
CA VAL A 378 -6.78 -14.56 -17.33
C VAL A 378 -5.55 -14.28 -18.21
N ALA A 379 -4.63 -13.44 -17.72
CA ALA A 379 -3.32 -13.20 -18.32
C ALA A 379 -2.54 -14.48 -18.69
N SER A 380 -2.46 -15.44 -17.76
CA SER A 380 -1.76 -16.71 -18.00
C SER A 380 -2.49 -17.56 -19.05
N CYS A 381 -3.83 -17.61 -19.01
CA CYS A 381 -4.60 -18.37 -19.98
C CYS A 381 -4.58 -17.80 -21.40
N LEU A 382 -4.32 -16.49 -21.55
CA LEU A 382 -4.21 -15.83 -22.85
C LEU A 382 -2.82 -15.96 -23.47
N ARG A 383 -1.75 -16.00 -22.65
CA ARG A 383 -0.36 -15.86 -23.13
C ARG A 383 0.51 -17.09 -22.92
N GLU A 384 0.23 -17.88 -21.90
CA GLU A 384 1.03 -19.02 -21.48
C GLU A 384 0.25 -20.29 -21.82
N SER A 385 0.31 -20.70 -23.10
CA SER A 385 -0.20 -22.00 -23.52
C SER A 385 0.69 -23.09 -22.93
N HIS A 386 0.32 -23.60 -21.75
CA HIS A 386 0.95 -24.78 -21.17
C HIS A 386 0.50 -26.03 -21.94
N GLU A 387 1.44 -26.93 -22.20
CA GLU A 387 1.17 -28.23 -22.85
C GLU A 387 -0.03 -28.93 -22.19
N GLY A 388 -1.18 -28.91 -22.88
CA GLY A 388 -2.42 -29.59 -22.45
C GLY A 388 -3.60 -28.69 -22.06
N ASN A 389 -3.44 -27.37 -21.92
CA ASN A 389 -4.57 -26.46 -21.66
C ASN A 389 -4.99 -25.71 -22.94
N PRO A 390 -6.21 -25.90 -23.44
CA PRO A 390 -6.70 -25.16 -24.61
C PRO A 390 -6.84 -23.67 -24.29
N ALA A 391 -6.61 -22.82 -25.30
CA ALA A 391 -6.85 -21.39 -25.20
C ALA A 391 -8.29 -21.09 -24.72
N LEU A 392 -8.48 -19.94 -24.05
CA LEU A 392 -9.82 -19.50 -23.65
C LEU A 392 -10.69 -19.31 -24.88
N ASP A 393 -11.73 -20.12 -25.00
CA ASP A 393 -12.76 -19.97 -26.03
C ASP A 393 -13.55 -18.68 -25.85
N TRP A 394 -14.22 -18.25 -26.92
CA TRP A 394 -14.96 -17.00 -26.93
C TRP A 394 -16.09 -16.93 -25.89
N PRO A 395 -16.92 -17.97 -25.67
CA PRO A 395 -17.92 -17.96 -24.61
C PRO A 395 -17.34 -17.77 -23.21
N LYS A 396 -16.20 -18.40 -22.88
CA LYS A 396 -15.50 -18.18 -21.61
C LYS A 396 -15.01 -16.75 -21.49
N ARG A 397 -14.46 -16.15 -22.54
CA ARG A 397 -14.04 -14.74 -22.52
C ARG A 397 -15.22 -13.81 -22.18
N LYS A 398 -16.37 -13.98 -22.84
CA LYS A 398 -17.58 -13.22 -22.50
C LYS A 398 -18.02 -13.42 -21.04
N HIS A 399 -17.98 -14.67 -20.57
CA HIS A 399 -18.32 -14.99 -19.18
C HIS A 399 -17.36 -14.32 -18.18
N ILE A 400 -16.07 -14.31 -18.48
CA ILE A 400 -15.03 -13.65 -17.67
C ILE A 400 -15.25 -12.13 -17.61
N ALA A 401 -15.52 -11.49 -18.75
CA ALA A 401 -15.86 -10.07 -18.81
C ALA A 401 -17.03 -9.74 -17.87
N LEU A 402 -18.13 -10.49 -17.99
CA LEU A 402 -19.32 -10.29 -17.13
C LEU A 402 -19.03 -10.52 -15.64
N GLY A 403 -18.29 -11.58 -15.29
CA GLY A 403 -17.92 -11.86 -13.90
C GLY A 403 -17.05 -10.76 -13.29
N ALA A 404 -16.03 -10.30 -14.01
CA ALA A 404 -15.18 -9.19 -13.58
C ALA A 404 -16.00 -7.88 -13.42
N ALA A 405 -16.89 -7.58 -14.37
CA ALA A 405 -17.76 -6.40 -14.30
C ALA A 405 -18.67 -6.43 -13.07
N ARG A 406 -19.28 -7.58 -12.75
CA ARG A 406 -20.11 -7.76 -11.55
C ARG A 406 -19.30 -7.55 -10.26
N GLY A 407 -18.06 -8.05 -10.22
CA GLY A 407 -17.15 -7.81 -9.10
C GLY A 407 -16.88 -6.32 -8.87
N LEU A 408 -16.55 -5.58 -9.94
CA LEU A 408 -16.28 -4.15 -9.85
C LEU A 408 -17.55 -3.32 -9.54
N ALA A 409 -18.69 -3.65 -10.15
CA ALA A 409 -19.96 -3.00 -9.84
C ALA A 409 -20.36 -3.18 -8.36
N TYR A 410 -20.06 -4.34 -7.76
CA TYR A 410 -20.25 -4.52 -6.33
C TYR A 410 -19.35 -3.59 -5.50
N LEU A 411 -18.06 -3.47 -5.84
CA LEU A 411 -17.13 -2.58 -5.14
C LEU A 411 -17.52 -1.09 -5.20
N HIS A 412 -18.09 -0.66 -6.33
CA HIS A 412 -18.45 0.74 -6.55
C HIS A 412 -19.83 1.11 -5.99
N ASP A 413 -20.80 0.20 -6.04
CA ASP A 413 -22.19 0.54 -5.78
C ASP A 413 -22.78 -0.11 -4.52
N HIS A 414 -22.19 -1.20 -3.99
CA HIS A 414 -22.83 -2.06 -2.99
C HIS A 414 -22.05 -2.26 -1.68
N CYS A 415 -20.89 -1.61 -1.53
CA CYS A 415 -20.11 -1.61 -0.29
C CYS A 415 -20.52 -0.40 0.60
N ASP A 416 -20.24 -0.43 1.90
CA ASP A 416 -20.58 0.70 2.80
C ASP A 416 -19.89 2.01 2.40
N GLN A 417 -18.69 1.90 1.84
CA GLN A 417 -17.97 2.95 1.13
C GLN A 417 -17.55 2.40 -0.22
N LYS A 418 -17.42 3.27 -1.22
CA LYS A 418 -16.91 2.87 -2.53
C LYS A 418 -15.48 2.36 -2.38
N ILE A 419 -15.18 1.22 -2.97
CA ILE A 419 -13.83 0.67 -3.05
C ILE A 419 -13.34 0.84 -4.48
N ILE A 420 -12.30 1.65 -4.66
CA ILE A 420 -11.62 1.82 -5.94
C ILE A 420 -10.44 0.85 -5.98
N HIS A 421 -10.39 -0.05 -6.96
CA HIS A 421 -9.39 -1.10 -7.07
C HIS A 421 -8.01 -0.59 -7.52
N ARG A 422 -7.97 0.33 -8.50
CA ARG A 422 -6.77 0.98 -9.06
C ARG A 422 -5.75 0.08 -9.79
N ASP A 423 -6.04 -1.20 -9.98
CA ASP A 423 -5.14 -2.12 -10.72
C ASP A 423 -5.93 -3.21 -11.46
N VAL A 424 -7.00 -2.80 -12.13
CA VAL A 424 -7.82 -3.71 -12.96
C VAL A 424 -7.07 -4.04 -14.25
N LYS A 425 -6.73 -5.32 -14.44
CA LYS A 425 -6.00 -5.86 -15.61
C LYS A 425 -6.16 -7.37 -15.69
N ALA A 426 -5.88 -7.98 -16.85
CA ALA A 426 -6.02 -9.44 -17.02
C ALA A 426 -5.17 -10.28 -16.04
N ALA A 427 -4.06 -9.73 -15.53
CA ALA A 427 -3.21 -10.41 -14.54
C ALA A 427 -3.83 -10.51 -13.14
N ASN A 428 -4.77 -9.62 -12.83
CA ASN A 428 -5.43 -9.54 -11.52
C ASN A 428 -6.85 -10.15 -11.54
N ILE A 429 -7.30 -10.67 -12.69
CA ILE A 429 -8.51 -11.49 -12.78
C ILE A 429 -8.10 -12.96 -12.71
N LEU A 430 -8.47 -13.64 -11.64
CA LEU A 430 -8.20 -15.06 -11.42
C LEU A 430 -9.39 -15.92 -11.83
N LEU A 431 -9.14 -17.19 -12.13
CA LEU A 431 -10.14 -18.15 -12.61
C LEU A 431 -10.23 -19.35 -11.67
N ASP A 432 -11.43 -19.61 -11.18
CA ASP A 432 -11.74 -20.80 -10.38
C ASP A 432 -11.87 -22.06 -11.27
N GLU A 433 -12.29 -23.18 -10.68
CA GLU A 433 -12.48 -24.47 -11.38
C GLU A 433 -13.50 -24.44 -12.53
N ASN A 434 -14.46 -23.52 -12.48
CA ASN A 434 -15.52 -23.36 -13.47
C ASN A 434 -15.22 -22.24 -14.48
N PHE A 435 -14.01 -21.65 -14.43
CA PHE A 435 -13.65 -20.45 -15.19
C PHE A 435 -14.51 -19.22 -14.83
N GLU A 436 -15.08 -19.17 -13.62
CA GLU A 436 -15.67 -17.93 -13.08
C GLU A 436 -14.55 -16.93 -12.78
N ALA A 437 -14.76 -15.69 -13.20
CA ALA A 437 -13.82 -14.60 -12.97
C ALA A 437 -13.89 -14.08 -11.55
N VAL A 438 -12.72 -13.95 -10.91
CA VAL A 438 -12.57 -13.46 -9.54
C VAL A 438 -11.52 -12.35 -9.53
N VAL A 439 -11.96 -11.12 -9.27
CA VAL A 439 -11.10 -9.94 -9.19
C VAL A 439 -10.24 -10.04 -7.92
N GLY A 440 -8.92 -9.94 -8.05
CA GLY A 440 -7.96 -10.03 -6.95
C GLY A 440 -6.90 -8.94 -6.97
N ASP A 441 -5.99 -9.00 -5.99
CA ASP A 441 -4.92 -8.02 -5.74
C ASP A 441 -5.42 -6.61 -5.35
N PHE A 442 -5.93 -6.51 -4.13
CA PHE A 442 -6.42 -5.27 -3.52
C PHE A 442 -5.32 -4.43 -2.87
N GLY A 443 -4.03 -4.73 -3.10
CA GLY A 443 -2.92 -3.99 -2.48
C GLY A 443 -2.95 -2.49 -2.80
N LEU A 444 -3.46 -2.15 -3.97
CA LEU A 444 -3.64 -0.76 -4.38
C LEU A 444 -5.05 -0.25 -4.16
N ALA A 445 -5.96 -0.96 -3.50
CA ALA A 445 -7.33 -0.47 -3.35
C ALA A 445 -7.40 0.79 -2.46
N LYS A 446 -8.49 1.57 -2.57
CA LYS A 446 -8.72 2.78 -1.78
C LYS A 446 -10.21 2.97 -1.50
N LEU A 447 -10.52 3.39 -0.27
CA LEU A 447 -11.88 3.76 0.13
C LEU A 447 -12.20 5.19 -0.29
N MET A 448 -13.43 5.40 -0.75
CA MET A 448 -14.00 6.70 -1.11
C MET A 448 -15.44 6.80 -0.60
N ASN A 449 -15.81 7.95 -0.07
CA ASN A 449 -17.19 8.17 0.38
C ASN A 449 -18.14 8.37 -0.81
N TYR A 450 -19.41 7.99 -0.65
CA TYR A 450 -20.41 8.16 -1.72
C TYR A 450 -20.71 9.63 -2.07
N ASN A 451 -20.42 10.56 -1.17
CA ASN A 451 -20.59 12.00 -1.40
C ASN A 451 -19.38 12.65 -2.10
N GLU A 452 -18.28 11.92 -2.26
CA GLU A 452 -17.07 12.39 -2.93
C GLU A 452 -17.10 12.00 -4.42
N SER A 453 -16.65 12.90 -5.29
CA SER A 453 -16.48 12.61 -6.72
C SER A 453 -15.14 11.97 -7.06
N HIS A 454 -14.17 12.11 -6.17
CA HIS A 454 -12.81 11.59 -6.34
C HIS A 454 -12.10 11.51 -4.99
N VAL A 455 -11.09 10.65 -4.93
CA VAL A 455 -10.09 10.60 -3.87
C VAL A 455 -8.74 11.06 -4.43
N THR A 456 -8.12 12.05 -3.78
CA THR A 456 -6.76 12.47 -4.12
C THR A 456 -5.77 11.48 -3.53
N THR A 457 -4.97 10.83 -4.36
CA THR A 457 -4.01 9.81 -3.94
C THR A 457 -2.85 9.73 -4.92
N ALA A 458 -1.65 9.35 -4.45
CA ALA A 458 -0.51 9.08 -5.32
C ALA A 458 -0.91 8.16 -6.48
N VAL A 459 -0.42 8.46 -7.68
CA VAL A 459 -0.70 7.67 -8.89
C VAL A 459 0.00 6.32 -8.75
N ARG A 460 -0.79 5.25 -8.73
CA ARG A 460 -0.33 3.87 -8.65
C ARG A 460 -1.19 3.01 -9.57
N GLY A 461 -0.61 1.93 -10.09
CA GLY A 461 -1.28 1.01 -11.01
C GLY A 461 -0.31 0.53 -12.08
N THR A 462 -0.85 -0.17 -13.07
CA THR A 462 -0.07 -0.71 -14.20
C THR A 462 -0.14 0.24 -15.40
N ILE A 463 1.02 0.65 -15.91
CA ILE A 463 1.11 1.50 -17.12
C ILE A 463 0.34 0.83 -18.27
N GLY A 464 -0.50 1.62 -18.96
CA GLY A 464 -1.45 1.15 -19.97
C GLY A 464 -2.88 0.97 -19.45
N HIS A 465 -3.06 0.72 -18.15
CA HIS A 465 -4.38 0.57 -17.51
C HIS A 465 -4.77 1.79 -16.64
N ILE A 466 -3.87 2.75 -16.44
CA ILE A 466 -4.12 3.96 -15.65
C ILE A 466 -4.85 4.99 -16.52
N ALA A 467 -5.97 5.50 -16.02
CA ALA A 467 -6.77 6.52 -16.70
C ALA A 467 -6.01 7.86 -16.85
N PRO A 468 -6.22 8.60 -17.95
CA PRO A 468 -5.47 9.83 -18.26
C PRO A 468 -5.70 10.96 -17.24
N GLU A 469 -6.93 11.11 -16.74
CA GLU A 469 -7.25 12.10 -15.71
C GLU A 469 -6.56 11.78 -14.38
N TYR A 470 -6.37 10.50 -14.06
CA TYR A 470 -5.68 10.10 -12.84
C TYR A 470 -4.18 10.36 -12.96
N LEU A 471 -3.57 10.05 -14.10
CA LEU A 471 -2.17 10.37 -14.39
C LEU A 471 -1.88 11.87 -14.29
N SER A 472 -2.77 12.71 -14.84
CA SER A 472 -2.57 14.16 -14.92
C SER A 472 -2.91 14.90 -13.63
N THR A 473 -3.86 14.41 -12.82
CA THR A 473 -4.38 15.15 -11.66
C THR A 473 -4.11 14.48 -10.31
N GLY A 474 -3.72 13.19 -10.28
CA GLY A 474 -3.62 12.42 -9.04
C GLY A 474 -4.98 12.14 -8.37
N LYS A 475 -6.08 12.36 -9.07
CA LYS A 475 -7.45 12.10 -8.57
C LYS A 475 -7.94 10.77 -9.11
N SER A 476 -8.25 9.85 -8.20
CA SER A 476 -8.82 8.55 -8.53
C SER A 476 -10.31 8.51 -8.20
N SER A 477 -11.11 7.78 -8.96
CA SER A 477 -12.54 7.57 -8.75
C SER A 477 -12.95 6.21 -9.29
N GLU A 478 -14.21 5.79 -9.14
CA GLU A 478 -14.70 4.56 -9.78
C GLU A 478 -14.48 4.55 -11.31
N LYS A 479 -14.48 5.72 -11.96
CA LYS A 479 -14.25 5.86 -13.40
C LYS A 479 -12.82 5.51 -13.82
N THR A 480 -11.87 5.50 -12.89
CA THR A 480 -10.51 5.03 -13.16
C THR A 480 -10.44 3.50 -13.26
N ASP A 481 -11.26 2.79 -12.48
CA ASP A 481 -11.41 1.34 -12.62
C ASP A 481 -12.16 0.97 -13.90
N VAL A 482 -13.15 1.77 -14.31
CA VAL A 482 -13.87 1.59 -15.58
C VAL A 482 -12.90 1.64 -16.76
N PHE A 483 -11.98 2.62 -16.76
CA PHE A 483 -10.94 2.71 -17.79
C PHE A 483 -10.05 1.46 -17.81
N GLY A 484 -9.53 1.03 -16.65
CA GLY A 484 -8.72 -0.18 -16.54
C GLY A 484 -9.47 -1.45 -16.96
N TYR A 485 -10.78 -1.52 -16.69
CA TYR A 485 -11.66 -2.59 -17.16
C TYR A 485 -11.79 -2.60 -18.68
N GLY A 486 -11.97 -1.44 -19.33
CA GLY A 486 -12.01 -1.33 -20.79
C GLY A 486 -10.71 -1.80 -21.45
N VAL A 487 -9.56 -1.44 -20.89
CA VAL A 487 -8.26 -1.94 -21.36
C VAL A 487 -8.13 -3.45 -21.14
N MET A 488 -8.62 -3.99 -20.01
CA MET A 488 -8.67 -5.43 -19.76
C MET A 488 -9.54 -6.17 -20.78
N LEU A 489 -10.65 -5.59 -21.23
CA LEU A 489 -11.44 -6.15 -22.33
C LEU A 489 -10.63 -6.24 -23.64
N LEU A 490 -9.83 -5.22 -23.94
CA LEU A 490 -8.94 -5.28 -25.11
C LEU A 490 -7.90 -6.39 -24.97
N GLU A 491 -7.32 -6.60 -23.78
CA GLU A 491 -6.44 -7.76 -23.53
C GLU A 491 -7.19 -9.08 -23.78
N LEU A 492 -8.46 -9.16 -23.37
CA LEU A 492 -9.27 -10.35 -23.53
C LEU A 492 -9.65 -10.63 -24.99
N ILE A 493 -9.91 -9.60 -25.79
CA ILE A 493 -10.25 -9.73 -27.21
C ILE A 493 -9.00 -10.11 -28.02
N THR A 494 -7.88 -9.46 -27.75
CA THR A 494 -6.65 -9.54 -28.56
C THR A 494 -5.72 -10.66 -28.13
N GLY A 495 -5.83 -11.12 -26.88
CA GLY A 495 -4.85 -12.02 -26.25
C GLY A 495 -3.52 -11.34 -25.90
N GLN A 496 -3.36 -10.05 -26.20
CA GLN A 496 -2.12 -9.30 -26.05
C GLN A 496 -2.13 -8.39 -24.81
N LYS A 497 -0.96 -7.88 -24.40
CA LYS A 497 -0.88 -6.86 -23.34
C LYS A 497 -1.18 -5.48 -23.90
N ALA A 498 -1.76 -4.61 -23.08
CA ALA A 498 -2.02 -3.21 -23.41
C ALA A 498 -0.77 -2.45 -23.92
N PHE A 499 0.40 -2.72 -23.34
CA PHE A 499 1.67 -2.11 -23.79
C PHE A 499 2.12 -2.61 -25.17
N ASP A 500 1.95 -3.90 -25.45
CA ASP A 500 2.32 -4.49 -26.76
C ASP A 500 1.39 -3.98 -27.87
N LEU A 501 0.11 -3.79 -27.52
CA LEU A 501 -0.91 -3.15 -28.34
C LEU A 501 -0.55 -1.69 -28.68
N ALA A 502 -0.06 -0.91 -27.71
CA ALA A 502 0.39 0.46 -27.95
C ALA A 502 1.59 0.52 -28.90
N ARG A 503 2.47 -0.49 -28.88
CA ARG A 503 3.60 -0.57 -29.80
C ARG A 503 3.17 -0.88 -31.24
N LEU A 504 2.17 -1.75 -31.42
CA LEU A 504 1.60 -2.05 -32.74
C LEU A 504 0.92 -0.83 -33.37
N ALA A 505 0.30 0.03 -32.55
CA ALA A 505 -0.32 1.27 -33.01
C ALA A 505 0.72 2.37 -33.34
N ASN A 506 1.84 2.40 -32.61
CA ASN A 506 2.92 3.36 -32.85
C ASN A 506 3.69 3.13 -34.17
N ASP A 507 3.69 1.92 -34.73
CA ASP A 507 4.30 1.67 -36.05
C ASP A 507 3.58 2.45 -37.17
N ASP A 508 2.35 2.92 -36.91
CA ASP A 508 1.52 3.73 -37.80
C ASP A 508 1.31 5.18 -37.30
N ASP A 509 2.04 5.66 -36.27
CA ASP A 509 1.87 6.97 -35.61
C ASP A 509 0.46 7.22 -35.00
N ILE A 510 -0.30 6.16 -34.68
CA ILE A 510 -1.68 6.24 -34.17
C ILE A 510 -1.74 5.79 -32.71
N MET A 511 -2.54 6.47 -31.87
CA MET A 511 -2.76 6.06 -30.48
C MET A 511 -3.57 4.74 -30.44
N LEU A 512 -3.28 3.83 -29.51
CA LEU A 512 -3.92 2.51 -29.42
C LEU A 512 -5.46 2.55 -29.56
N LEU A 513 -6.12 3.46 -28.83
CA LEU A 513 -7.58 3.53 -28.85
C LEU A 513 -8.10 4.03 -30.21
N ASP A 514 -7.37 4.90 -30.90
CA ASP A 514 -7.73 5.38 -32.23
C ASP A 514 -7.56 4.28 -33.28
N TRP A 515 -6.50 3.48 -33.18
CA TRP A 515 -6.32 2.28 -34.02
C TRP A 515 -7.47 1.28 -33.85
N VAL A 516 -7.89 1.01 -32.61
CA VAL A 516 -9.04 0.12 -32.35
C VAL A 516 -10.33 0.66 -32.97
N LYS A 517 -10.56 1.99 -32.90
CA LYS A 517 -11.72 2.63 -33.55
C LYS A 517 -11.68 2.48 -35.07
N GLU A 518 -10.53 2.68 -35.69
CA GLU A 518 -10.36 2.51 -37.13
C GLU A 518 -10.66 1.08 -37.57
N VAL A 519 -10.12 0.09 -36.85
CA VAL A 519 -10.39 -1.33 -37.13
C VAL A 519 -11.89 -1.64 -37.05
N LEU A 520 -12.58 -1.09 -36.04
CA LEU A 520 -14.02 -1.24 -35.87
C LEU A 520 -14.79 -0.60 -37.03
N LYS A 521 -14.43 0.63 -37.43
CA LYS A 521 -15.04 1.38 -38.54
C LYS A 521 -14.85 0.68 -39.89
N GLU A 522 -13.67 0.11 -40.13
CA GLU A 522 -13.34 -0.65 -41.33
C GLU A 522 -13.88 -2.08 -41.32
N LYS A 523 -14.48 -2.53 -40.21
CA LYS A 523 -14.98 -3.91 -39.99
C LYS A 523 -13.90 -4.99 -40.17
N LYS A 524 -12.63 -4.66 -39.90
CA LYS A 524 -11.49 -5.57 -40.03
C LYS A 524 -11.19 -6.30 -38.71
N LEU A 525 -12.22 -6.87 -38.07
CA LEU A 525 -12.10 -7.47 -36.73
C LEU A 525 -11.01 -8.56 -36.65
N GLU A 526 -10.78 -9.29 -37.74
CA GLU A 526 -9.76 -10.34 -37.84
C GLU A 526 -8.33 -9.88 -37.53
N SER A 527 -8.01 -8.59 -37.72
CA SER A 527 -6.68 -8.05 -37.39
C SER A 527 -6.49 -7.78 -35.90
N LEU A 528 -7.57 -7.68 -35.14
CA LEU A 528 -7.57 -7.37 -33.72
C LEU A 528 -7.80 -8.60 -32.85
N VAL A 529 -8.68 -9.51 -33.29
CA VAL A 529 -9.08 -10.68 -32.49
C VAL A 529 -7.91 -11.66 -32.35
N ASP A 530 -7.79 -12.24 -31.16
CA ASP A 530 -6.78 -13.25 -30.83
C ASP A 530 -6.77 -14.40 -31.84
N ALA A 531 -5.64 -14.56 -32.53
CA ALA A 531 -5.41 -15.61 -33.52
C ALA A 531 -5.61 -17.02 -32.93
N GLY A 532 -5.42 -17.21 -31.62
CA GLY A 532 -5.66 -18.45 -30.90
C GLY A 532 -7.12 -18.88 -30.84
N LEU A 533 -8.07 -17.99 -31.19
CA LEU A 533 -9.47 -18.36 -31.35
C LEU A 533 -9.76 -19.06 -32.69
N GLU A 534 -8.85 -18.99 -33.67
CA GLU A 534 -8.98 -19.66 -34.98
C GLU A 534 -10.32 -19.37 -35.68
N GLY A 535 -10.84 -18.14 -35.56
CA GLY A 535 -12.14 -17.76 -36.12
C GLY A 535 -13.37 -18.33 -35.39
N LYS A 536 -13.20 -18.97 -34.22
CA LYS A 536 -14.29 -19.55 -33.40
C LYS A 536 -14.93 -18.49 -32.49
N TYR A 537 -15.46 -17.44 -33.10
CA TYR A 537 -16.20 -16.37 -32.44
C TYR A 537 -17.32 -15.87 -33.35
N VAL A 538 -18.22 -15.05 -32.80
CA VAL A 538 -19.29 -14.41 -33.56
C VAL A 538 -18.93 -12.94 -33.71
N ASP A 539 -18.76 -12.46 -34.95
CA ASP A 539 -18.33 -11.08 -35.25
C ASP A 539 -19.15 -10.03 -34.49
N LYS A 540 -20.47 -10.18 -34.47
CA LYS A 540 -21.36 -9.27 -33.74
C LYS A 540 -21.06 -9.23 -32.24
N GLU A 541 -20.71 -10.36 -31.63
CA GLU A 541 -20.40 -10.40 -30.20
C GLU A 541 -19.03 -9.77 -29.90
N VAL A 542 -18.06 -9.95 -30.81
CA VAL A 542 -16.76 -9.29 -30.73
C VAL A 542 -16.93 -7.78 -30.85
N GLU A 543 -17.67 -7.34 -31.86
CA GLU A 543 -18.00 -5.93 -32.12
C GLU A 543 -18.61 -5.28 -30.86
N GLN A 544 -19.61 -5.93 -30.26
CA GLN A 544 -20.23 -5.45 -29.02
C GLN A 544 -19.24 -5.32 -27.87
N LEU A 545 -18.30 -6.26 -27.72
CA LEU A 545 -17.30 -6.19 -26.64
C LEU A 545 -16.25 -5.11 -26.89
N ILE A 546 -15.88 -4.86 -28.16
CA ILE A 546 -15.02 -3.73 -28.55
C ILE A 546 -15.72 -2.39 -28.28
N GLN A 547 -17.00 -2.27 -28.65
CA GLN A 547 -17.81 -1.08 -28.36
C GLN A 547 -17.82 -0.78 -26.85
N MET A 548 -18.04 -1.80 -26.03
CA MET A 548 -17.97 -1.65 -24.57
C MET A 548 -16.58 -1.21 -24.09
N ALA A 549 -15.51 -1.79 -24.63
CA ALA A 549 -14.15 -1.39 -24.29
C ALA A 549 -13.92 0.10 -24.59
N LEU A 550 -14.31 0.55 -25.79
CA LEU A 550 -14.18 1.94 -26.23
C LEU A 550 -15.00 2.92 -25.38
N LEU A 551 -16.26 2.57 -25.04
CA LEU A 551 -17.08 3.35 -24.12
C LEU A 551 -16.44 3.46 -22.72
N CYS A 552 -15.79 2.41 -22.24
CA CYS A 552 -15.09 2.40 -20.96
C CYS A 552 -13.78 3.20 -20.96
N THR A 553 -13.11 3.32 -22.11
CA THR A 553 -11.80 3.98 -22.24
C THR A 553 -11.86 5.41 -22.76
N GLN A 554 -13.03 6.05 -22.75
CA GLN A 554 -13.15 7.45 -23.20
C GLN A 554 -12.23 8.41 -22.40
N SER A 555 -11.73 9.45 -23.06
CA SER A 555 -10.81 10.43 -22.44
C SER A 555 -11.46 11.19 -21.30
N SER A 556 -12.75 11.55 -21.44
CA SER A 556 -13.55 12.15 -20.36
C SER A 556 -14.06 11.07 -19.42
N SER A 557 -13.78 11.21 -18.12
CA SER A 557 -14.28 10.29 -17.09
C SER A 557 -15.79 10.41 -16.87
N LEU A 558 -16.40 11.55 -17.22
CA LEU A 558 -17.84 11.78 -17.06
C LEU A 558 -18.67 10.91 -18.01
N GLU A 559 -18.19 10.74 -19.25
CA GLU A 559 -18.89 9.99 -20.30
C GLU A 559 -18.76 8.47 -20.17
N ARG A 560 -17.74 8.00 -19.43
CA ARG A 560 -17.56 6.56 -19.19
C ARG A 560 -18.80 5.98 -18.47
N PRO A 561 -19.30 4.81 -18.86
CA PRO A 561 -20.39 4.16 -18.15
C PRO A 561 -20.00 3.81 -16.70
N ASN A 562 -21.00 3.67 -15.82
CA ASN A 562 -20.75 3.04 -14.52
C ASN A 562 -20.62 1.52 -14.69
N MET A 563 -19.93 0.83 -13.78
CA MET A 563 -19.76 -0.62 -13.91
C MET A 563 -21.09 -1.39 -13.85
N SER A 564 -22.11 -0.88 -13.14
CA SER A 564 -23.47 -1.42 -13.17
C SER A 564 -24.15 -1.29 -14.53
N GLU A 565 -23.90 -0.20 -15.27
CA GLU A 565 -24.35 -0.05 -16.66
C GLU A 565 -23.60 -1.01 -17.58
N VAL A 566 -22.29 -1.18 -17.39
CA VAL A 566 -21.48 -2.16 -18.13
C VAL A 566 -22.01 -3.58 -17.93
N VAL A 567 -22.41 -3.95 -16.71
CA VAL A 567 -23.05 -5.25 -16.45
C VAL A 567 -24.35 -5.39 -17.24
N ARG A 568 -25.22 -4.37 -17.27
CA ARG A 568 -26.46 -4.40 -18.07
C ARG A 568 -26.19 -4.54 -19.57
N MET A 569 -25.21 -3.82 -20.09
CA MET A 569 -24.79 -3.91 -21.50
C MET A 569 -24.27 -5.31 -21.85
N LEU A 570 -23.50 -5.95 -20.97
CA LEU A 570 -23.02 -7.33 -21.14
C LEU A 570 -24.15 -8.36 -21.05
N GLU A 571 -25.20 -8.08 -20.29
CA GLU A 571 -26.40 -8.91 -20.21
C GLU A 571 -27.35 -8.70 -21.41
N GLY A 572 -27.06 -7.73 -22.27
CA GLY A 572 -27.73 -7.50 -23.55
C GLY A 572 -28.65 -6.27 -23.60
N ASP A 573 -28.58 -5.38 -22.62
CA ASP A 573 -29.47 -4.23 -22.47
C ASP A 573 -28.72 -2.88 -22.54
N GLY A 574 -29.15 -1.97 -23.42
CA GLY A 574 -28.69 -0.57 -23.46
C GLY A 574 -27.41 -0.26 -24.25
N LEU A 575 -26.72 -1.26 -24.82
CA LEU A 575 -25.46 -1.02 -25.55
C LEU A 575 -25.68 -0.26 -26.87
N ALA A 576 -26.70 -0.66 -27.64
CA ALA A 576 -26.94 -0.09 -28.96
C ALA A 576 -27.28 1.40 -28.87
N GLU A 577 -28.14 1.76 -27.91
CA GLU A 577 -28.55 3.14 -27.66
C GLU A 577 -27.34 4.00 -27.23
N LYS A 578 -26.54 3.49 -26.29
CA LYS A 578 -25.36 4.21 -25.78
C LYS A 578 -24.27 4.36 -26.83
N TRP A 579 -24.13 3.37 -27.71
CA TRP A 579 -23.20 3.45 -28.84
C TRP A 579 -23.65 4.47 -29.90
N GLU A 580 -24.94 4.49 -30.24
CA GLU A 580 -25.49 5.49 -31.18
C GLU A 580 -25.37 6.93 -30.66
N GLU A 581 -25.46 7.15 -29.35
CA GLU A 581 -25.20 8.45 -28.72
C GLU A 581 -23.74 8.86 -28.89
N TRP A 582 -22.81 7.95 -28.61
CA TRP A 582 -21.39 8.18 -28.76
C TRP A 582 -20.98 8.49 -30.22
N GLU A 583 -21.48 7.74 -31.20
CA GLU A 583 -21.20 8.00 -32.63
C GLU A 583 -21.68 9.38 -33.07
N LYS A 584 -22.83 9.86 -32.56
CA LYS A 584 -23.34 11.20 -32.87
C LYS A 584 -22.45 12.29 -32.31
N GLU A 585 -21.96 12.12 -31.08
CA GLU A 585 -21.04 13.09 -30.46
C GLU A 585 -19.67 13.11 -31.17
N GLU A 586 -19.15 11.95 -31.57
CA GLU A 586 -17.87 11.86 -32.28
C GLU A 586 -17.95 12.54 -33.67
N MET A 587 -19.04 12.30 -34.42
CA MET A 587 -19.30 13.00 -35.70
C MET A 587 -19.39 14.52 -35.52
N LEU A 588 -19.95 15.00 -34.41
CA LEU A 588 -20.01 16.44 -34.11
C LEU A 588 -18.64 17.02 -33.76
N THR A 589 -17.72 16.25 -33.17
CA THR A 589 -16.36 16.71 -32.88
C THR A 589 -15.44 16.73 -34.10
N ASP A 590 -15.62 15.81 -35.06
CA ASP A 590 -14.85 15.79 -36.31
C ASP A 590 -15.16 16.98 -37.23
N ASP A 591 -16.39 17.50 -37.20
CA ASP A 591 -16.81 18.66 -38.03
C ASP A 591 -16.17 20.00 -37.59
N PHE A 592 -15.47 20.06 -36.45
CA PHE A 592 -14.94 21.30 -35.86
C PHE A 592 -13.41 21.42 -35.78
N ASN A 593 -12.60 20.45 -36.23
CA ASN A 593 -11.14 20.48 -35.99
C ASN A 593 -10.28 20.88 -37.22
N TYR A 594 -9.64 22.05 -37.13
CA TYR A 594 -8.38 22.41 -37.83
C TYR A 594 -7.17 21.78 -37.09
N PRO A 595 -5.97 21.66 -37.70
CA PRO A 595 -5.03 20.57 -37.43
C PRO A 595 -4.51 20.56 -35.99
N HIS A 596 -4.43 19.33 -35.46
CA HIS A 596 -3.94 18.98 -34.14
C HIS A 596 -2.66 19.73 -33.77
N ALA A 597 -2.68 20.38 -32.62
CA ALA A 597 -1.47 20.79 -31.93
C ALA A 597 -0.70 19.54 -31.52
N ASP A 598 0.53 19.41 -32.05
CA ASP A 598 1.55 18.46 -31.63
C ASP A 598 1.68 18.46 -30.10
N ILE A 599 1.02 17.51 -29.44
CA ILE A 599 1.43 17.05 -28.12
C ILE A 599 2.39 15.89 -28.39
N ASN A 600 3.62 16.27 -28.73
CA ASN A 600 4.76 15.36 -28.72
C ASN A 600 4.78 14.66 -27.36
N TRP A 601 4.52 13.36 -27.36
CA TRP A 601 4.95 12.45 -26.31
C TRP A 601 6.48 12.37 -26.35
N LEU A 602 7.13 13.42 -25.84
CA LEU A 602 8.55 13.37 -25.52
C LEU A 602 8.71 12.36 -24.39
N ILE A 603 9.06 11.13 -24.76
CA ILE A 603 9.92 10.30 -23.95
C ILE A 603 11.22 11.11 -23.79
N PRO A 604 11.59 11.60 -22.60
CA PRO A 604 12.90 12.21 -22.44
C PRO A 604 13.95 11.10 -22.69
N GLU A 605 14.80 11.28 -23.70
CA GLU A 605 15.95 10.41 -24.01
C GLU A 605 17.02 10.35 -22.88
N SER A 606 16.69 10.75 -21.64
CA SER A 606 17.63 10.79 -20.51
C SER A 606 17.29 9.83 -19.37
N LEU A 607 16.67 8.68 -19.67
CA LEU A 607 16.55 7.56 -18.72
C LEU A 607 17.15 6.25 -19.26
N SER A 608 18.31 6.34 -19.91
CA SER A 608 19.13 5.17 -20.27
C SER A 608 19.80 4.46 -19.07
N HIS A 609 19.35 4.73 -17.83
CA HIS A 609 19.79 4.03 -16.63
C HIS A 609 18.63 3.63 -15.68
N ILE A 610 17.49 3.25 -16.25
CA ILE A 610 16.55 2.37 -15.55
C ILE A 610 16.86 0.94 -16.05
N GLU A 611 17.40 0.09 -15.17
CA GLU A 611 17.54 -1.33 -15.46
C GLU A 611 16.16 -1.92 -15.78
N ASN A 612 16.03 -2.43 -17.00
CA ASN A 612 14.88 -3.18 -17.46
C ASN A 612 14.77 -4.49 -16.66
N ASP A 613 13.74 -4.62 -15.83
CA ASP A 613 13.42 -5.89 -15.17
C ASP A 613 12.71 -6.83 -16.16
N TYR A 614 13.49 -7.76 -16.72
CA TYR A 614 13.05 -8.85 -17.57
C TYR A 614 12.06 -9.79 -16.86
N PRO A 615 10.93 -10.17 -17.49
CA PRO A 615 10.30 -11.45 -17.26
C PRO A 615 10.73 -12.42 -18.36
N SER A 616 11.93 -13.00 -18.21
CA SER A 616 12.27 -14.22 -18.94
C SER A 616 11.54 -15.39 -18.27
N GLY A 617 10.57 -15.97 -18.99
CA GLY A 617 9.99 -17.26 -18.62
C GLY A 617 11.04 -18.39 -18.63
N PRO A 618 10.74 -19.53 -17.97
CA PRO A 618 11.66 -20.67 -17.88
C PRO A 618 11.81 -21.39 -19.23
N ARG A 619 13.02 -21.91 -19.47
CA ARG A 619 13.26 -23.07 -20.35
C ARG A 619 12.83 -24.35 -19.67
#